data_AF-A0A9E1N0U2-F1
#
_entry.id   AF-A0A9E1N0U2-F1
#
_cell.length_a   1.000
_cell.length_b   1.000
_cell.length_c   1.000
_cell.angle_alpha   90.00
_cell.angle_beta   90.00
_cell.angle_gamma   90.00
#
_symmetry.space_group_name_H-M   'P 1'
#
loop_
_entity.id
_entity.type
_entity.pdbx_description
1 polymer ?
#
loop_
_entity_poly.entity_id
_entity_poly.type
_entity_poly.pdbx_seq_one_letter_code
_entity_poly.pdbx_strand_id
1 'polypeptide(L)' 'MTQAVRNLLDQAQTLSEEERLELATELVARLGVRDPGWDAAWSEELQQRLVDVRAGRVRLVEWAEVRQAVNKRLQQR' A
#
# COMPACT_ATOMS: atom_id res chain seq x y z
N MET A 1 -10.98 14.39 12.46
CA MET A 1 -11.90 14.11 11.33
C MET A 1 -13.07 15.07 11.39
N THR A 2 -13.51 15.63 10.26
CA THR A 2 -14.74 16.43 10.23
C THR A 2 -15.96 15.53 10.44
N GLN A 3 -17.11 16.12 10.77
CA GLN A 3 -18.34 15.34 10.95
C GLN A 3 -18.72 14.56 9.67
N ALA A 4 -18.51 15.17 8.51
CA ALA A 4 -18.76 14.52 7.22
C ALA A 4 -17.90 13.25 7.04
N VAL A 5 -16.60 13.32 7.37
CA VAL A 5 -15.71 12.16 7.25
C VAL A 5 -16.08 11.05 8.24
N ARG A 6 -16.53 11.40 9.46
CA ARG A 6 -17.02 10.40 10.43
C ARG A 6 -18.27 9.68 9.91
N ASN A 7 -19.25 10.42 9.40
CA ASN A 7 -20.47 9.83 8.85
C ASN A 7 -20.18 8.89 7.66
N LEU A 8 -19.24 9.27 6.78
CA LEU A 8 -18.82 8.42 5.66
C LEU A 8 -18.12 7.14 6.14
N LEU A 9 -17.30 7.23 7.18
CA LEU A 9 -16.64 6.08 7.77
C LEU A 9 -17.65 5.13 8.42
N ASP A 10 -18.65 5.66 9.12
CA ASP A 10 -19.72 4.86 9.73
C ASP A 10 -20.55 4.12 8.66
N GLN A 11 -20.84 4.79 7.53
CA GLN A 11 -21.50 4.15 6.38
C GLN A 11 -20.61 3.09 5.71
N ALA A 12 -19.32 3.36 5.55
CA ALA A 12 -18.39 2.39 4.97
C ALA A 12 -18.26 1.12 5.84
N GLN A 13 -18.39 1.25 7.17
CA GLN A 13 -18.35 0.09 8.07
C GLN A 13 -19.53 -0.87 7.90
N THR A 14 -20.68 -0.42 7.38
CA THR A 14 -21.84 -1.30 7.14
C THR A 14 -21.74 -2.11 5.85
N LEU A 15 -20.80 -1.77 4.97
CA LEU A 15 -20.56 -2.48 3.72
C LEU A 15 -19.91 -3.84 3.97
N SER A 16 -20.05 -4.77 3.03
CA SER A 16 -19.27 -6.02 3.02
C SER A 16 -17.76 -5.74 2.86
N GLU A 17 -16.93 -6.73 3.16
CA GLU A 17 -15.47 -6.58 3.01
C GLU A 17 -15.05 -6.24 1.57
N GLU A 18 -15.70 -6.86 0.58
CA GLU A 18 -15.45 -6.64 -0.83
C GLU A 18 -15.83 -5.21 -1.27
N GLU A 19 -17.01 -4.74 -0.89
CA GLU A 19 -17.47 -3.37 -1.18
C GLU A 19 -16.59 -2.31 -0.48
N ARG A 20 -16.12 -2.58 0.74
CA ARG A 20 -15.16 -1.68 1.43
C ARG A 20 -13.84 -1.60 0.67
N LEU A 21 -13.35 -2.72 0.15
CA LEU A 21 -12.10 -2.76 -0.62
C LEU A 21 -12.24 -1.99 -1.94
N GLU A 22 -13.37 -2.16 -2.63
CA GLU A 22 -13.69 -1.41 -3.84
C GLU A 22 -13.74 0.10 -3.57
N LEU A 23 -14.48 0.52 -2.55
CA LEU A 23 -14.59 1.93 -2.16
C LEU A 23 -13.22 2.53 -1.80
N ALA A 24 -12.41 1.81 -1.02
CA ALA A 24 -11.06 2.26 -0.66
C ALA A 24 -10.16 2.42 -1.88
N THR A 25 -10.25 1.49 -2.84
CA THR A 25 -9.48 1.53 -4.10
C THR A 25 -9.83 2.76 -4.93
N GLU A 26 -11.13 3.01 -5.15
CA GLU A 26 -11.61 4.18 -5.90
C GLU A 26 -11.23 5.50 -5.24
N LEU A 27 -11.32 5.58 -3.90
CA LEU A 27 -10.90 6.78 -3.17
C LEU A 27 -9.40 7.04 -3.35
N VAL A 28 -8.56 6.02 -3.16
CA VAL A 28 -7.09 6.13 -3.32
C VAL A 28 -6.72 6.51 -4.74
N ALA A 29 -7.36 5.91 -5.76
CA ALA A 29 -7.09 6.21 -7.16
C ALA A 29 -7.36 7.68 -7.54
N ARG A 30 -8.25 8.35 -6.79
CA ARG A 30 -8.66 9.74 -7.02
C ARG A 30 -7.94 10.75 -6.13
N LEU A 31 -7.15 10.31 -5.14
CA LEU A 31 -6.29 11.21 -4.38
C LEU A 31 -5.25 11.81 -5.32
N GLY A 32 -5.16 13.15 -5.31
CA GLY A 32 -4.56 13.95 -6.38
C GLY A 32 -3.07 13.72 -6.65
N VAL A 33 -2.69 14.18 -7.85
CA VAL A 33 -1.36 14.33 -8.48
C VAL A 33 -0.29 13.42 -7.86
N ARG A 34 -0.08 12.26 -8.50
CA ARG A 34 1.22 11.58 -8.40
C ARG A 34 2.29 12.64 -8.62
N ASP A 35 3.15 12.84 -7.63
CA ASP A 35 4.36 13.64 -7.80
C ASP A 35 4.98 13.20 -9.15
N PRO A 36 5.15 14.09 -10.14
CA PRO A 36 5.67 13.72 -11.44
C PRO A 36 7.02 13.00 -11.36
N GLY A 37 7.79 13.25 -10.30
CA GLY A 37 9.05 12.58 -10.01
C GLY A 37 8.90 11.21 -9.34
N TRP A 38 7.73 10.88 -8.78
CA TRP A 38 7.51 9.63 -8.05
C TRP A 38 7.65 8.40 -8.94
N ASP A 39 7.01 8.39 -10.11
CA ASP A 39 7.10 7.27 -11.05
C ASP A 39 8.55 7.08 -11.52
N ALA A 40 9.29 8.18 -11.74
CA ALA A 40 10.68 8.15 -12.16
C ALA A 40 11.62 7.64 -11.04
N ALA A 41 11.51 8.20 -9.83
CA ALA A 41 12.30 7.79 -8.67
C ALA A 41 12.01 6.34 -8.27
N TRP A 42 10.75 5.91 -8.37
CA TRP A 42 10.38 4.51 -8.11
C TRP A 42 10.94 3.56 -9.16
N SER A 43 10.93 3.95 -10.43
CA SER A 43 11.54 3.17 -11.50
C SER A 43 13.05 3.03 -11.30
N GLU A 44 13.76 4.10 -10.94
CA GLU A 44 15.19 4.09 -10.64
C GLU A 44 15.52 3.14 -9.47
N GLU A 45 14.75 3.22 -8.38
CA GLU A 45 14.91 2.31 -7.23
C GLU A 45 14.69 0.84 -7.61
N LEU A 46 13.66 0.54 -8.41
CA LEU A 46 13.41 -0.83 -8.88
C LEU A 46 14.55 -1.35 -9.77
N GLN A 47 15.10 -0.52 -10.65
CA GLN A 47 16.27 -0.89 -11.45
C GLN A 47 17.47 -1.19 -10.56
N GLN A 48 17.77 -0.32 -9.59
CA GLN A 48 18.88 -0.51 -8.68
C GLN A 48 18.73 -1.81 -7.87
N ARG A 49 17.54 -2.07 -7.30
CA ARG A 49 17.24 -3.32 -6.58
C ARG A 49 17.40 -4.55 -7.46
N LEU A 50 16.96 -4.50 -8.72
CA LEU A 50 17.11 -5.61 -9.64
C LEU A 50 18.60 -5.92 -9.91
N VAL A 51 19.44 -4.89 -10.07
CA VAL A 51 20.89 -5.08 -10.22
C VAL A 51 21.50 -5.68 -8.95
N ASP A 52 21.12 -5.19 -7.77
CA ASP A 52 21.62 -5.72 -6.49
C ASP A 52 21.25 -7.20 -6.30
N VAL A 53 20.02 -7.59 -6.65
CA VAL A 53 19.59 -8.99 -6.63
C VAL A 53 20.40 -9.84 -7.60
N ARG A 54 20.54 -9.39 -8.86
CA ARG A 54 21.31 -10.13 -9.88
C ARG A 54 22.79 -10.26 -9.52
N ALA A 55 23.35 -9.27 -8.86
CA ALA A 55 24.73 -9.28 -8.40
C ALA A 55 24.94 -10.02 -7.06
N GLY A 56 23.88 -10.54 -6.44
CA GLY A 56 23.96 -11.22 -5.15
C GLY A 56 24.34 -10.30 -3.98
N ARG A 57 24.11 -8.98 -4.11
CA ARG A 57 24.45 -7.98 -3.08
C ARG A 57 23.43 -7.89 -1.95
N VAL A 58 22.28 -8.55 -2.11
CA VAL A 58 21.18 -8.54 -1.13
C VAL A 58 20.77 -9.95 -0.78
N ARG A 59 20.40 -10.15 0.49
CA ARG A 59 19.77 -11.38 0.96
C ARG A 59 18.29 -11.32 0.65
N LEU A 60 17.82 -12.25 -0.19
CA LEU A 60 16.40 -12.44 -0.43
C LEU A 60 15.75 -13.11 0.78
N VAL A 61 14.48 -12.78 1.02
CA VAL A 61 13.61 -13.39 2.02
C VAL A 61 12.34 -13.86 1.33
N GLU A 62 11.77 -14.95 1.84
CA GLU A 62 10.54 -15.48 1.29
C GLU A 62 9.38 -14.51 1.52
N TRP A 63 8.53 -14.34 0.52
CA TRP A 63 7.39 -13.42 0.60
C TRP A 63 6.44 -13.77 1.76
N ALA A 64 6.31 -15.05 2.10
CA ALA A 64 5.51 -15.50 3.23
C ALA A 64 6.00 -14.90 4.56
N GLU A 65 7.32 -14.81 4.77
CA GLU A 65 7.91 -14.22 5.97
C GLU A 65 7.62 -12.71 6.06
N VAL A 66 7.77 -12.01 4.93
CA VAL A 66 7.47 -10.57 4.83
C VAL A 66 6.00 -10.30 5.13
N ARG A 67 5.09 -11.06 4.50
CA ARG A 67 3.65 -10.93 4.70
C ARG A 67 3.26 -11.17 6.16
N GLN A 68 3.80 -12.21 6.79
CA GLN A 68 3.54 -12.50 8.20
C GLN A 68 4.01 -11.37 9.11
N ALA A 69 5.21 -10.82 8.86
CA ALA A 69 5.74 -9.71 9.63
C ALA A 69 4.88 -8.45 9.50
N VAL A 70 4.37 -8.15 8.29
CA VAL A 70 3.46 -7.03 8.05
C VAL A 70 2.13 -7.22 8.79
N ASN A 71 1.51 -8.40 8.66
CA ASN A 71 0.25 -8.69 9.35
C ASN A 71 0.38 -8.55 10.87
N LYS A 72 1.48 -9.05 11.45
CA LYS A 72 1.75 -8.90 12.89
C LYS A 72 1.84 -7.44 13.32
N ARG A 73 2.46 -6.57 12.51
CA ARG A 73 2.55 -5.13 12.79
C ARG A 73 1.19 -4.43 12.70
N LEU A 74 0.35 -4.84 11.75
CA LEU A 74 -0.99 -4.29 11.60
C LEU A 74 -1.93 -4.66 12.76
N GLN A 75 -1.77 -5.86 13.33
CA GLN A 75 -2.53 -6.31 14.51
C GLN A 75 -2.12 -5.65 15.83
N GLN A 76 -0.97 -4.97 15.86
CA GLN A 76 -0.43 -4.29 17.05
C GLN A 76 -0.76 -2.79 17.10
N ARG A 77 -1.57 -2.30 16.15
CA ARG A 77 -2.07 -0.92 16.08
C ARG A 77 -3.54 -0.88 16.46
#